data_AF-A0A9X3XHH8-F1
#
_entry.id   AF-A0A9X3XHH8-F1
#
_cell.length_a   1.000
_cell.length_b   1.000
_cell.length_c   1.000
_cell.angle_alpha   90.00
_cell.angle_beta   90.00
_cell.angle_gamma   90.00
#
_symmetry.space_group_name_H-M   'P 1'
#
loop_
_entity.id
_entity.type
_entity.pdbx_description
1 polymer ?
#
loop_
_entity_poly.entity_id
_entity_poly.type
_entity_poly.pdbx_seq_one_letter_code
_entity_poly.pdbx_strand_id
1 'polypeptide(L)'
;MISLDRALDRLLHHRSYLAAFLAGRVDELDVSADDLQSLLSIDPAQLQKAAERVRAELVQRTYRGSGGLLSTYARTVDAWRESHPEDHELGELLSSFLESPAFDTYREHSHAGPGVCLEEAFFRFCEARGIGDGAILEAEFLTAMMKALVMSPHPDFTVPAEIRTIPEGFVAVSRRAGPTLYAAARGRLIHGPITPFLADLLVSAESPVEIARKHHIAAVVLQASLEHLAGLGLGR
;
A
#
# COMPACT_ATOMS: atom_id res chain seq x y z
N MET A 1 0.85 22.68 -17.17
CA MET A 1 1.51 23.45 -16.11
C MET A 1 1.06 22.98 -14.77
N ILE A 2 1.99 22.46 -13.98
CA ILE A 2 1.78 22.04 -12.61
C ILE A 2 1.90 23.24 -11.65
N SER A 3 1.34 23.10 -10.45
CA SER A 3 1.50 24.08 -9.38
C SER A 3 2.88 23.99 -8.71
N LEU A 4 3.32 25.05 -8.04
CA LEU A 4 4.63 25.12 -7.39
C LEU A 4 4.84 24.04 -6.33
N ASP A 5 3.81 23.70 -5.55
CA ASP A 5 3.86 22.62 -4.56
C ASP A 5 4.13 21.26 -5.22
N ARG A 6 3.49 20.98 -6.36
CA ARG A 6 3.73 19.76 -7.14
C ARG A 6 5.11 19.75 -7.77
N ALA A 7 5.61 20.90 -8.21
CA ALA A 7 6.97 21.02 -8.74
C ALA A 7 8.02 20.73 -7.66
N LEU A 8 7.84 21.28 -6.44
CA LEU A 8 8.72 21.01 -5.30
C LEU A 8 8.67 19.53 -4.89
N ASP A 9 7.48 18.94 -4.84
CA ASP A 9 7.32 17.52 -4.55
C ASP A 9 8.06 16.63 -5.57
N ARG A 10 7.92 16.94 -6.87
CA ARG A 10 8.67 16.25 -7.93
C ARG A 10 10.18 16.46 -7.84
N LEU A 11 10.67 17.64 -7.45
CA LEU A 11 12.11 17.85 -7.26
C LEU A 11 12.70 16.98 -6.15
N LEU A 12 11.90 16.67 -5.12
CA LEU A 12 12.33 15.80 -4.02
C LEU A 12 12.25 14.32 -4.39
N HIS A 13 11.18 13.90 -5.07
CA HIS A 13 10.90 12.48 -5.30
C HIS A 13 11.31 11.96 -6.68
N HIS A 14 11.16 12.73 -7.75
CA HIS A 14 11.39 12.28 -9.13
C HIS A 14 12.83 12.56 -9.55
N ARG A 15 13.61 11.50 -9.78
CA ARG A 15 15.03 11.59 -10.16
C ARG A 15 15.18 12.28 -11.52
N SER A 16 14.35 11.92 -12.49
CA SER A 16 14.34 12.50 -13.85
C SER A 16 14.02 14.00 -13.82
N TYR A 17 13.01 14.40 -13.03
CA TYR A 17 12.60 15.79 -12.89
C TYR A 17 13.68 16.65 -12.24
N LEU A 18 14.31 16.16 -11.16
CA LEU A 18 15.46 16.83 -10.54
C LEU A 18 16.64 16.96 -11.52
N ALA A 19 16.95 15.91 -12.27
CA ALA A 19 18.02 15.94 -13.27
C ALA A 19 17.75 16.94 -14.40
N ALA A 20 16.50 17.10 -14.82
CA ALA A 20 16.08 18.12 -15.79
C ALA A 20 16.28 19.53 -15.24
N PHE A 21 15.86 19.75 -13.99
CA PHE A 21 16.02 21.04 -13.31
C PHE A 21 17.48 21.44 -13.17
N LEU A 22 18.33 20.54 -12.67
CA LEU A 22 19.76 20.80 -12.47
C LEU A 22 20.52 21.03 -13.80
N ALA A 23 20.05 20.43 -14.88
CA ALA A 23 20.63 20.60 -16.22
C ALA A 23 20.05 21.80 -16.99
N GLY A 24 19.12 22.56 -16.41
CA GLY A 24 18.47 23.69 -17.06
C GLY A 24 17.54 23.31 -18.23
N ARG A 25 17.05 22.06 -18.28
CA ARG A 25 16.12 21.59 -19.31
C ARG A 25 14.69 22.00 -18.96
N VAL A 26 14.41 23.30 -19.08
CA VAL A 26 13.16 23.94 -18.64
C VAL A 26 11.91 23.36 -19.31
N ASP A 27 12.03 22.96 -20.58
CA ASP A 27 10.91 22.41 -21.36
C ASP A 27 10.36 21.09 -20.77
N GLU A 28 11.14 20.39 -19.95
CA GLU A 28 10.76 19.13 -19.28
C GLU A 28 10.03 19.34 -17.94
N LEU A 29 9.98 20.59 -17.42
CA LEU A 29 9.52 20.86 -16.06
C LEU A 29 8.02 21.19 -15.94
N ASP A 30 7.33 21.52 -17.04
CA ASP A 30 5.89 21.89 -17.04
C ASP A 30 5.52 22.92 -15.94
N VAL A 31 6.40 23.85 -15.61
CA VAL A 31 6.17 24.94 -14.63
C VAL A 31 5.98 26.27 -15.33
N SER A 32 5.26 27.19 -14.67
CA SER A 32 5.16 28.57 -15.15
C SER A 32 6.52 29.28 -15.08
N ALA A 33 6.70 30.34 -15.87
CA ALA A 33 7.92 31.15 -15.83
C ALA A 33 8.14 31.79 -14.44
N ASP A 34 7.07 32.20 -13.77
CA ASP A 34 7.12 32.82 -12.44
C ASP A 34 7.52 31.80 -11.36
N ASP A 35 6.97 30.58 -11.43
CA ASP A 35 7.33 29.49 -10.53
C ASP A 35 8.77 29.02 -10.78
N LEU A 36 9.21 28.98 -12.03
CA LEU A 36 10.59 28.64 -12.38
C LEU A 36 11.58 29.64 -11.77
N GLN A 37 11.31 30.94 -11.84
CA GLN A 37 12.14 31.96 -11.20
C GLN A 37 12.22 31.74 -9.68
N SER A 38 11.11 31.37 -9.06
CA SER A 38 11.08 31.04 -7.63
C SER A 38 11.94 29.81 -7.32
N LEU A 39 11.86 28.75 -8.13
CA LEU A 39 12.65 27.53 -7.96
C LEU A 39 14.15 27.75 -8.18
N LEU A 40 14.53 28.62 -9.13
CA LEU A 40 15.94 28.96 -9.41
C LEU A 40 16.65 29.66 -8.24
N SER A 41 15.91 30.18 -7.25
CA SER A 41 16.48 30.72 -6.01
C SER A 41 16.99 29.64 -5.04
N ILE A 42 16.63 28.38 -5.27
CA ILE A 42 17.02 27.25 -4.43
C ILE A 42 18.46 26.84 -4.75
N ASP A 43 19.28 26.64 -3.71
CA ASP A 43 20.64 26.11 -3.87
C ASP A 43 20.60 24.68 -4.47
N PRO A 44 21.17 24.46 -5.67
CA PRO A 44 21.15 23.16 -6.35
C PRO A 44 21.79 22.02 -5.54
N ALA A 45 22.87 22.31 -4.83
CA ALA A 45 23.60 21.32 -4.05
C ALA A 45 22.82 20.93 -2.78
N GLN A 46 22.12 21.87 -2.16
CA GLN A 46 21.22 21.57 -1.04
C GLN A 46 19.99 20.79 -1.50
N LEU A 47 19.40 21.18 -2.64
CA LEU A 47 18.26 20.47 -3.21
C LEU A 47 18.59 19.01 -3.52
N GLN A 48 19.74 18.76 -4.16
CA GLN A 48 20.17 17.39 -4.46
C GLN A 48 20.32 16.55 -3.19
N LYS A 49 21.02 17.07 -2.17
CA LYS A 49 21.19 16.37 -0.88
C LYS A 49 19.86 16.12 -0.17
N ALA A 50 18.95 17.09 -0.20
CA ALA A 50 17.62 16.96 0.39
C ALA A 50 16.82 15.87 -0.32
N ALA A 51 16.81 15.86 -1.65
CA ALA A 51 16.11 14.86 -2.44
C ALA A 51 16.68 13.44 -2.22
N GLU A 52 18.00 13.27 -2.21
CA GLU A 52 18.65 11.99 -1.90
C GLU A 52 18.26 11.48 -0.50
N ARG A 53 18.25 12.37 0.49
CA ARG A 53 17.86 12.03 1.85
C ARG A 53 16.38 11.64 1.96
N VAL A 54 15.47 12.43 1.38
CA VAL A 54 14.02 12.15 1.42
C VAL A 54 13.72 10.79 0.77
N ARG A 55 14.31 10.50 -0.39
CA ARG A 55 14.14 9.21 -1.07
C ARG A 55 14.66 8.04 -0.24
N ALA A 56 15.84 8.18 0.36
CA ALA A 56 16.41 7.15 1.23
C ALA A 56 15.54 6.91 2.48
N GLU A 57 15.09 7.98 3.13
CA GLU A 57 14.24 7.90 4.32
C GLU A 57 12.91 7.22 3.99
N LEU A 58 12.25 7.55 2.88
CA LEU A 58 10.95 6.99 2.50
C LEU A 58 10.97 5.46 2.37
N VAL A 59 12.10 4.89 1.96
CA VAL A 59 12.29 3.45 1.76
C VAL A 59 12.66 2.73 3.06
N GLN A 60 13.49 3.36 3.87
CA GLN A 60 14.01 2.78 5.12
C GLN A 60 13.08 3.00 6.31
N ARG A 61 12.14 3.95 6.21
CA ARG A 61 11.29 4.33 7.32
C ARG A 61 10.38 3.19 7.73
N THR A 62 10.49 2.83 9.00
CA THR A 62 9.63 1.85 9.65
C THR A 62 8.28 2.49 9.92
N TYR A 63 7.24 2.05 9.21
CA TYR A 63 5.89 2.52 9.45
C TYR A 63 5.15 1.56 10.37
N ARG A 64 4.34 2.11 11.29
CA ARG A 64 3.16 1.48 11.93
C ARG A 64 3.29 -0.02 12.29
N GLY A 65 4.45 -0.47 12.75
CA GLY A 65 4.72 -1.88 13.08
C GLY A 65 4.81 -2.85 11.89
N SER A 66 4.72 -2.39 10.64
CA SER A 66 4.85 -3.20 9.41
C SER A 66 6.30 -3.46 9.00
N GLY A 67 7.24 -2.59 9.39
CA GLY A 67 8.62 -2.61 8.93
C GLY A 67 8.88 -1.48 7.93
N GLY A 68 10.04 -1.49 7.27
CA GLY A 68 10.27 -0.68 6.07
C GLY A 68 9.57 -1.29 4.85
N LEU A 69 9.45 -0.52 3.76
CA LEU A 69 8.76 -0.96 2.55
C LEU A 69 9.38 -2.25 1.98
N LEU A 70 10.71 -2.29 1.91
CA LEU A 70 11.45 -3.44 1.37
C LEU A 70 11.33 -4.70 2.23
N SER A 71 11.23 -4.56 3.56
CA SER A 71 11.01 -5.71 4.45
C SER A 71 9.57 -6.20 4.41
N THR A 72 8.63 -5.32 4.09
CA THR A 72 7.20 -5.67 3.98
C THR A 72 6.95 -6.51 2.72
N TYR A 73 7.60 -6.13 1.62
CA TYR A 73 7.48 -6.78 0.31
C TYR A 73 8.70 -7.63 -0.05
N ALA A 74 9.25 -8.35 0.94
CA ALA A 74 10.55 -9.02 0.81
C ALA A 74 10.59 -9.98 -0.40
N ARG A 75 9.55 -10.81 -0.58
CA ARG A 75 9.52 -11.80 -1.67
C ARG A 75 9.28 -11.14 -3.03
N THR A 76 8.49 -10.07 -3.06
CA THR A 76 8.31 -9.27 -4.29
C THR A 76 9.61 -8.58 -4.68
N VAL A 77 10.37 -8.06 -3.72
CA VAL A 77 11.68 -7.44 -3.92
C VAL A 77 12.72 -8.49 -4.36
N ASP A 78 12.69 -9.69 -3.80
CA ASP A 78 13.57 -10.78 -4.24
C ASP A 78 13.30 -11.16 -5.69
N ALA A 79 12.03 -11.24 -6.11
CA ALA A 79 11.68 -11.46 -7.52
C ALA A 79 12.16 -10.34 -8.46
N TRP A 80 12.17 -9.08 -7.99
CA TRP A 80 12.78 -7.98 -8.74
C TRP A 80 14.29 -8.20 -8.91
N ARG A 81 15.02 -8.53 -7.83
CA ARG A 81 16.47 -8.76 -7.89
C ARG A 81 16.85 -9.93 -8.79
N GLU A 82 16.05 -10.99 -8.81
CA GLU A 82 16.25 -12.13 -9.70
C GLU A 82 16.11 -11.75 -11.18
N SER A 83 15.19 -10.83 -11.49
CA SER A 83 14.95 -10.35 -12.86
C SER A 83 15.84 -9.19 -13.30
N HIS A 84 16.42 -8.45 -12.34
CA HIS A 84 17.26 -7.27 -12.54
C HIS A 84 18.54 -7.40 -11.71
N PRO A 85 19.45 -8.34 -12.05
CA PRO A 85 20.67 -8.57 -11.28
C PRO A 85 21.56 -7.34 -11.23
N GLU A 86 21.50 -6.42 -12.19
CA GLU A 86 22.23 -5.16 -12.18
C GLU A 86 21.74 -4.15 -11.13
N ASP A 87 20.51 -4.27 -10.65
CA ASP A 87 19.88 -3.35 -9.70
C ASP A 87 19.94 -3.88 -8.25
N HIS A 88 21.12 -4.34 -7.82
CA HIS A 88 21.32 -4.94 -6.49
C HIS A 88 20.89 -4.03 -5.32
N GLU A 89 21.18 -2.73 -5.45
CA GLU A 89 20.84 -1.69 -4.46
C GLU A 89 19.40 -1.16 -4.63
N LEU A 90 18.62 -1.70 -5.56
CA LEU A 90 17.22 -1.34 -5.84
C LEU A 90 17.02 0.12 -6.27
N GLY A 91 18.07 0.79 -6.77
CA GLY A 91 18.01 2.19 -7.16
C GLY A 91 17.04 2.42 -8.31
N GLU A 92 16.99 1.52 -9.29
CA GLU A 92 16.07 1.62 -10.43
C GLU A 92 14.63 1.25 -10.04
N LEU A 93 14.43 0.24 -9.18
CA LEU A 93 13.12 -0.09 -8.62
C LEU A 93 12.50 1.12 -7.91
N LEU A 94 13.27 1.72 -7.00
CA LEU A 94 12.81 2.82 -6.16
C LEU A 94 12.59 4.10 -6.97
N SER A 95 13.50 4.41 -7.89
CA SER A 95 13.32 5.55 -8.80
C SER A 95 12.08 5.36 -9.68
N SER A 96 11.88 4.16 -10.22
CA SER A 96 10.69 3.83 -11.02
C SER A 96 9.40 3.93 -10.20
N PHE A 97 9.41 3.51 -8.94
CA PHE A 97 8.27 3.60 -8.05
C PHE A 97 7.92 5.06 -7.74
N LEU A 98 8.89 5.88 -7.34
CA LEU A 98 8.69 7.28 -6.99
C LEU A 98 8.20 8.13 -8.17
N GLU A 99 8.55 7.75 -9.40
CA GLU A 99 8.09 8.40 -10.62
C GLU A 99 6.79 7.80 -11.17
N SER A 100 6.19 6.82 -10.47
CA SER A 100 5.00 6.12 -10.95
C SER A 100 3.70 6.84 -10.59
N PRO A 101 2.64 6.68 -11.42
CA PRO A 101 1.30 7.17 -11.08
C PRO A 101 0.74 6.60 -9.77
N ALA A 102 1.25 5.45 -9.31
CA ALA A 102 0.84 4.87 -8.03
C ALA A 102 1.36 5.69 -6.85
N PHE A 103 2.60 6.19 -6.92
CA PHE A 103 3.17 7.08 -5.91
C PHE A 103 2.45 8.44 -5.86
N ASP A 104 1.98 8.96 -7.00
CA ASP A 104 1.17 10.21 -7.03
C ASP A 104 -0.10 10.16 -6.16
N THR A 105 -0.59 8.96 -5.83
CA THR A 105 -1.78 8.76 -4.97
C THR A 105 -1.47 8.71 -3.47
N TYR A 106 -0.19 8.61 -3.10
CA TYR A 106 0.28 8.51 -1.72
C TYR A 106 0.03 9.80 -0.94
N ARG A 107 -0.58 9.71 0.25
CA ARG A 107 -0.72 10.85 1.17
C ARG A 107 -0.47 10.39 2.59
N GLU A 108 0.62 10.87 3.21
CA GLU A 108 1.01 10.44 4.56
C GLU A 108 0.43 11.28 5.69
N HIS A 109 -0.13 12.45 5.39
CA HIS A 109 -0.52 13.42 6.41
C HIS A 109 -2.01 13.70 6.38
N SER A 110 -2.62 13.76 7.57
CA SER A 110 -4.04 14.07 7.78
C SER A 110 -4.48 15.40 7.14
N HIS A 111 -3.53 16.28 6.83
CA HIS A 111 -3.78 17.59 6.19
C HIS A 111 -3.49 17.62 4.69
N ALA A 112 -2.91 16.57 4.11
CA ALA A 112 -2.62 16.47 2.67
C ALA A 112 -3.82 16.02 1.83
N GLY A 113 -5.00 15.88 2.46
CA GLY A 113 -6.22 15.36 1.84
C GLY A 113 -6.28 13.84 1.84
N PRO A 114 -7.37 13.25 1.30
CA PRO A 114 -7.51 11.81 1.21
C PRO A 114 -6.46 11.23 0.25
N GLY A 115 -5.81 10.14 0.66
CA GLY A 115 -4.93 9.36 -0.20
C GLY A 115 -4.63 7.98 0.40
N VAL A 116 -3.80 7.24 -0.30
CA VAL A 116 -3.41 5.87 0.11
C VAL A 116 -2.15 5.90 0.96
N CYS A 117 -1.94 4.85 1.75
CA CYS A 117 -0.67 4.66 2.44
C CYS A 117 0.44 4.26 1.46
N LEU A 118 1.68 4.31 1.93
CA LEU A 118 2.85 4.00 1.11
C LEU A 118 2.84 2.53 0.66
N GLU A 119 2.40 1.63 1.55
CA GLU A 119 2.31 0.21 1.26
C GLU A 119 1.33 -0.07 0.12
N GLU A 120 0.18 0.59 0.09
CA GLU A 120 -0.79 0.46 -1.00
C GLU A 120 -0.27 1.07 -2.31
N ALA A 121 0.38 2.23 -2.25
CA ALA A 121 0.99 2.83 -3.44
C ALA A 121 2.02 1.88 -4.06
N PHE A 122 2.87 1.24 -3.25
CA PHE A 122 3.85 0.28 -3.74
C PHE A 122 3.21 -1.01 -4.26
N PHE A 123 2.19 -1.52 -3.58
CA PHE A 123 1.39 -2.66 -4.07
C PHE A 123 0.85 -2.39 -5.48
N ARG A 124 0.20 -1.24 -5.68
CA ARG A 124 -0.36 -0.84 -6.97
C ARG A 124 0.71 -0.71 -8.05
N PHE A 125 1.89 -0.19 -7.71
CA PHE A 125 3.03 -0.11 -8.61
C PHE A 125 3.53 -1.50 -9.04
N CYS A 126 3.78 -2.40 -8.08
CA CYS A 126 4.24 -3.75 -8.35
C CYS A 126 3.21 -4.55 -9.15
N GLU A 127 1.93 -4.42 -8.82
CA GLU A 127 0.84 -5.08 -9.53
C GLU A 127 0.75 -4.60 -10.98
N ALA A 128 0.78 -3.29 -11.21
CA ALA A 128 0.72 -2.71 -12.56
C ALA A 128 1.92 -3.11 -13.43
N ARG A 129 3.08 -3.37 -12.81
CA ARG A 129 4.30 -3.81 -13.51
C ARG A 129 4.48 -5.33 -13.57
N GLY A 130 3.61 -6.11 -12.93
CA GLY A 130 3.75 -7.56 -12.83
C GLY A 130 5.04 -8.00 -12.14
N ILE A 131 5.46 -7.27 -11.10
CA ILE A 131 6.67 -7.59 -10.34
C ILE A 131 6.34 -8.71 -9.35
N GLY A 132 7.00 -9.85 -9.49
CA GLY A 132 6.81 -11.03 -8.64
C GLY A 132 5.48 -11.75 -8.89
N ASP A 133 5.15 -12.68 -7.98
CA ASP A 133 3.90 -13.43 -8.04
C ASP A 133 2.74 -12.63 -7.45
N GLY A 134 1.64 -12.53 -8.18
CA GLY A 134 0.49 -11.71 -7.80
C GLY A 134 -0.24 -12.17 -6.53
N ALA A 135 -0.14 -13.44 -6.14
CA ALA A 135 -0.72 -13.93 -4.89
C ALA A 135 0.20 -13.64 -3.69
N ILE A 136 1.52 -13.75 -3.89
CA ILE A 136 2.52 -13.32 -2.89
C ILE A 136 2.38 -11.83 -2.62
N LEU A 137 2.34 -11.01 -3.67
CA LEU A 137 2.21 -9.56 -3.56
C LEU A 137 0.94 -9.13 -2.80
N GLU A 138 -0.20 -9.75 -3.11
CA GLU A 138 -1.46 -9.50 -2.39
C GLU A 138 -1.35 -9.93 -0.92
N ALA A 139 -0.70 -11.05 -0.63
CA ALA A 139 -0.51 -11.53 0.75
C ALA A 139 0.40 -10.60 1.58
N GLU A 140 1.49 -10.11 0.99
CA GLU A 140 2.39 -9.13 1.62
C GLU A 140 1.64 -7.83 1.91
N PHE A 141 0.90 -7.32 0.93
CA PHE A 141 0.07 -6.12 1.06
C PHE A 141 -0.97 -6.25 2.17
N LEU A 142 -1.83 -7.28 2.12
CA LEU A 142 -2.89 -7.46 3.12
C LEU A 142 -2.30 -7.65 4.53
N THR A 143 -1.17 -8.34 4.65
CA THR A 143 -0.46 -8.47 5.93
C THR A 143 0.00 -7.11 6.46
N ALA A 144 0.59 -6.28 5.60
CA ALA A 144 1.04 -4.93 5.95
C ALA A 144 -0.12 -4.05 6.42
N MET A 145 -1.22 -4.08 5.67
CA MET A 145 -2.42 -3.31 6.00
C MET A 145 -3.01 -3.73 7.34
N MET A 146 -3.16 -5.03 7.59
CA MET A 146 -3.71 -5.47 8.87
C MET A 146 -2.79 -5.13 10.05
N LYS A 147 -1.45 -5.18 9.88
CA LYS A 147 -0.52 -4.68 10.91
C LYS A 147 -0.72 -3.20 11.19
N ALA A 148 -0.82 -2.38 10.13
CA ALA A 148 -1.06 -0.95 10.26
C ALA A 148 -2.39 -0.65 10.98
N LEU A 149 -3.45 -1.39 10.65
CA LEU A 149 -4.79 -1.24 11.23
C LEU A 149 -4.91 -1.77 12.66
N VAL A 150 -4.10 -2.77 13.05
CA VAL A 150 -3.94 -3.18 14.46
C VAL A 150 -3.33 -2.04 15.28
N MET A 151 -2.32 -1.35 14.73
CA MET A 151 -1.61 -0.28 15.43
C MET A 151 -2.37 1.05 15.41
N SER A 152 -3.13 1.31 14.34
CA SER A 152 -3.94 2.51 14.16
C SER A 152 -5.33 2.16 13.64
N PRO A 153 -6.30 1.86 14.53
CA PRO A 153 -7.69 1.55 14.15
C PRO A 153 -8.43 2.72 13.49
N HIS A 154 -7.88 3.93 13.59
CA HIS A 154 -8.35 5.14 12.91
C HIS A 154 -7.24 5.63 11.96
N PRO A 155 -7.07 4.97 10.80
CA PRO A 155 -6.02 5.34 9.87
C PRO A 155 -6.23 6.76 9.33
N ASP A 156 -5.13 7.47 9.10
CA ASP A 156 -5.02 8.77 8.43
C ASP A 156 -4.96 8.63 6.89
N PHE A 157 -5.11 7.40 6.38
CA PHE A 157 -5.18 7.05 4.97
C PHE A 157 -6.54 6.42 4.64
N THR A 158 -6.85 6.39 3.34
CA THR A 158 -8.06 5.76 2.81
C THR A 158 -7.89 4.24 2.86
N VAL A 159 -8.80 3.54 3.54
CA VAL A 159 -8.78 2.08 3.60
C VAL A 159 -9.21 1.50 2.23
N PRO A 160 -8.43 0.57 1.65
CA PRO A 160 -8.77 -0.12 0.38
C PRO A 160 -10.17 -0.74 0.41
N ALA A 161 -10.86 -0.75 -0.74
CA ALA A 161 -12.22 -1.26 -0.84
C ALA A 161 -12.32 -2.78 -0.57
N GLU A 162 -11.22 -3.51 -0.77
CA GLU A 162 -11.09 -4.94 -0.48
C GLU A 162 -11.07 -5.23 1.03
N ILE A 163 -10.78 -4.21 1.86
CA ILE A 163 -10.78 -4.30 3.31
C ILE A 163 -12.12 -3.78 3.84
N ARG A 164 -12.92 -4.68 4.42
CA ARG A 164 -14.18 -4.35 5.06
C ARG A 164 -13.97 -3.90 6.50
N THR A 165 -14.57 -2.79 6.87
CA THR A 165 -14.74 -2.41 8.27
C THR A 165 -15.84 -3.26 8.91
N ILE A 166 -15.56 -3.77 10.10
CA ILE A 166 -16.48 -4.50 10.97
C ILE A 166 -16.52 -3.83 12.35
N PRO A 167 -17.52 -4.08 13.21
CA PRO A 167 -17.68 -3.35 14.47
C PRO A 167 -16.43 -3.32 15.36
N GLU A 168 -15.63 -4.40 15.36
CA GLU A 168 -14.44 -4.54 16.20
C GLU A 168 -13.12 -4.59 15.42
N GLY A 169 -13.10 -4.11 14.17
CA GLY A 169 -11.88 -4.05 13.38
C GLY A 169 -12.05 -4.05 11.87
N PHE A 170 -11.15 -4.76 11.19
CA PHE A 170 -11.04 -4.82 9.73
C PHE A 170 -10.83 -6.25 9.26
N VAL A 171 -11.39 -6.59 8.10
CA VAL A 171 -11.27 -7.91 7.49
C VAL A 171 -11.13 -7.84 5.97
N ALA A 172 -10.24 -8.66 5.43
CA ALA A 172 -10.12 -8.95 4.01
C ALA A 172 -9.96 -10.45 3.78
N VAL A 173 -10.35 -10.91 2.60
CA VAL A 173 -10.17 -12.30 2.19
C VAL A 173 -9.49 -12.33 0.83
N SER A 174 -8.26 -12.84 0.78
CA SER A 174 -7.58 -13.15 -0.47
C SER A 174 -8.20 -14.41 -1.09
N ARG A 175 -8.29 -14.43 -2.42
CA ARG A 175 -8.72 -15.61 -3.19
C ARG A 175 -7.67 -16.10 -4.20
N ARG A 176 -6.57 -15.37 -4.42
CA ARG A 176 -5.58 -15.65 -5.48
C ARG A 176 -4.87 -16.99 -5.32
N ALA A 177 -4.47 -17.34 -4.09
CA ALA A 177 -3.86 -18.63 -3.74
C ALA A 177 -4.83 -19.56 -2.96
N GLY A 178 -6.13 -19.28 -3.03
CA GLY A 178 -7.17 -19.89 -2.21
C GLY A 178 -7.64 -18.98 -1.06
N PRO A 179 -8.80 -19.29 -0.43
CA PRO A 179 -9.40 -18.40 0.55
C PRO A 179 -8.54 -18.24 1.80
N THR A 180 -8.01 -17.05 2.02
CA THR A 180 -7.14 -16.73 3.15
C THR A 180 -7.66 -15.48 3.87
N LEU A 181 -7.87 -15.61 5.17
CA LEU A 181 -8.30 -14.51 6.04
C LEU A 181 -7.11 -13.60 6.36
N TYR A 182 -7.36 -12.30 6.32
CA TYR A 182 -6.51 -11.25 6.89
C TYR A 182 -7.42 -10.35 7.72
N ALA A 183 -7.18 -10.26 9.03
CA ALA A 183 -8.00 -9.42 9.89
C ALA A 183 -7.17 -8.72 10.97
N ALA A 184 -7.56 -7.49 11.25
CA ALA A 184 -7.12 -6.68 12.38
C ALA A 184 -8.31 -6.54 13.33
N ALA A 185 -8.38 -7.35 14.37
CA ALA A 185 -9.52 -7.37 15.29
C ALA A 185 -9.03 -7.44 16.74
N ARG A 186 -9.65 -6.64 17.62
CA ARG A 186 -9.31 -6.58 19.07
C ARG A 186 -7.80 -6.39 19.34
N GLY A 187 -7.14 -5.55 18.55
CA GLY A 187 -5.70 -5.28 18.66
C GLY A 187 -4.81 -6.48 18.30
N ARG A 188 -5.31 -7.44 17.52
CA ARG A 188 -4.58 -8.62 17.08
C ARG A 188 -4.64 -8.79 15.58
N LEU A 189 -3.55 -9.29 15.01
CA LEU A 189 -3.49 -9.79 13.65
C LEU A 189 -3.98 -11.24 13.64
N ILE A 190 -5.05 -11.51 12.90
CA ILE A 190 -5.58 -12.86 12.64
C ILE A 190 -5.38 -13.12 11.15
N HIS A 191 -4.65 -14.17 10.81
CA HIS A 191 -4.47 -14.56 9.42
C HIS A 191 -4.35 -16.07 9.29
N GLY A 192 -4.78 -16.60 8.14
CA GLY A 192 -4.67 -18.02 7.85
C GLY A 192 -5.69 -18.52 6.83
N PRO A 193 -5.51 -19.75 6.33
CA PRO A 193 -6.43 -20.35 5.37
C PRO A 193 -7.81 -20.53 6.00
N ILE A 194 -8.84 -20.28 5.21
CA ILE A 194 -10.25 -20.48 5.59
C ILE A 194 -10.97 -21.28 4.51
N THR A 195 -12.14 -21.81 4.86
CA THR A 195 -12.98 -22.51 3.88
C THR A 195 -13.69 -21.51 2.95
N PRO A 196 -14.10 -21.92 1.73
CA PRO A 196 -14.93 -21.08 0.86
C PRO A 196 -16.23 -20.60 1.53
N PHE A 197 -16.80 -21.42 2.41
CA PHE A 197 -17.96 -21.05 3.23
C PHE A 197 -17.65 -19.86 4.16
N LEU A 198 -16.57 -19.93 4.92
CA LEU A 198 -16.18 -18.83 5.83
C LEU A 198 -15.79 -17.57 5.04
N ALA A 199 -15.15 -17.73 3.88
CA ALA A 199 -14.82 -16.62 3.00
C ALA A 199 -16.08 -15.86 2.57
N ASP A 200 -17.07 -16.56 2.01
CA ASP A 200 -18.35 -15.96 1.63
C ASP A 200 -19.08 -15.37 2.85
N LEU A 201 -19.06 -16.07 3.99
CA LEU A 201 -19.65 -15.58 5.24
C LEU A 201 -19.01 -14.28 5.76
N LEU A 202 -17.74 -14.01 5.45
CA LEU A 202 -17.07 -12.77 5.86
C LEU A 202 -17.24 -11.63 4.85
N VAL A 203 -17.35 -11.91 3.56
CA VAL A 203 -17.31 -10.86 2.51
C VAL A 203 -18.60 -10.65 1.73
N SER A 204 -19.52 -11.63 1.67
CA SER A 204 -20.77 -11.49 0.90
C SER A 204 -21.75 -10.51 1.55
N ALA A 205 -22.60 -9.85 0.77
CA ALA A 205 -23.73 -9.08 1.31
C ALA A 205 -24.95 -9.98 1.66
N GLU A 206 -24.94 -11.25 1.24
CA GLU A 206 -26.01 -12.22 1.49
C GLU A 206 -26.19 -12.53 2.98
N SER A 207 -27.39 -13.01 3.34
CA SER A 207 -27.65 -13.44 4.71
C SER A 207 -26.84 -14.70 5.07
N PRO A 208 -26.42 -14.88 6.34
CA PRO A 208 -25.69 -16.08 6.76
C PRO A 208 -26.40 -17.40 6.43
N VAL A 209 -27.74 -17.41 6.45
CA VAL A 209 -28.58 -18.58 6.14
C VAL A 209 -28.53 -18.94 4.66
N GLU A 210 -28.54 -17.95 3.77
CA GLU A 210 -28.42 -18.17 2.32
C GLU A 210 -27.03 -18.69 1.95
N ILE A 211 -25.99 -18.13 2.56
CA ILE A 211 -24.61 -18.58 2.38
C ILE A 211 -24.45 -20.03 2.86
N ALA A 212 -24.98 -20.37 4.04
CA ALA A 212 -24.96 -21.74 4.54
C ALA A 212 -25.68 -22.70 3.59
N ARG A 213 -26.84 -22.30 3.04
CA ARG A 213 -27.57 -23.10 2.05
C ARG A 213 -26.74 -23.36 0.78
N LYS A 214 -26.10 -22.31 0.25
CA LYS A 214 -25.24 -22.38 -0.96
C LYS A 214 -24.07 -23.35 -0.77
N HIS A 215 -23.50 -23.39 0.42
CA HIS A 215 -22.36 -24.26 0.77
C HIS A 215 -22.78 -25.61 1.39
N HIS A 216 -24.08 -25.94 1.40
CA HIS A 216 -24.63 -27.16 2.01
C HIS A 216 -24.25 -27.34 3.49
N ILE A 217 -24.18 -26.24 4.24
CA ILE A 217 -23.82 -26.22 5.66
C ILE A 217 -25.07 -26.35 6.53
N ALA A 218 -25.04 -27.28 7.49
CA ALA A 218 -26.12 -27.46 8.46
C ALA A 218 -26.25 -26.25 9.40
N ALA A 219 -27.46 -25.95 9.86
CA ALA A 219 -27.74 -24.79 10.72
C ALA A 219 -26.91 -24.78 12.02
N VAL A 220 -26.64 -25.95 12.62
CA VAL A 220 -25.79 -26.08 13.81
C VAL A 220 -24.34 -25.67 13.55
N VAL A 221 -23.81 -25.97 12.36
CA VAL A 221 -22.44 -25.60 11.96
C VAL A 221 -22.37 -24.10 11.65
N LEU A 222 -23.41 -23.55 11.02
CA LEU A 222 -23.53 -22.11 10.81
C LEU A 222 -23.51 -21.37 12.16
N GLN A 223 -24.34 -21.79 13.11
CA GLN A 223 -24.42 -21.16 14.44
C GLN A 223 -23.08 -21.20 15.17
N ALA A 224 -22.44 -22.36 15.21
CA ALA A 224 -21.11 -22.50 15.81
C ALA A 224 -20.05 -21.63 15.12
N SER A 225 -20.12 -21.49 13.79
CA SER A 225 -19.22 -20.63 13.03
C SER A 225 -19.42 -19.15 13.35
N LEU A 226 -20.67 -18.69 13.48
CA LEU A 226 -20.99 -17.32 13.85
C LEU A 226 -20.52 -16.99 15.27
N GLU A 227 -20.74 -17.90 16.22
CA GLU A 227 -20.25 -17.77 17.60
C GLU A 227 -18.72 -17.71 17.65
N HIS A 228 -18.04 -18.56 16.87
CA HIS A 228 -16.58 -18.55 16.79
C HIS A 228 -16.06 -17.23 16.21
N LEU A 229 -16.62 -16.75 15.10
CA LEU A 229 -16.24 -15.47 14.49
C LEU A 229 -16.49 -14.29 15.44
N ALA A 230 -17.62 -14.25 16.14
CA ALA A 230 -17.90 -13.24 17.16
C ALA A 230 -16.88 -13.30 18.32
N GLY A 231 -16.47 -14.50 18.73
CA GLY A 231 -15.40 -14.72 19.70
C GLY A 231 -14.04 -14.16 19.27
N LEU A 232 -13.80 -14.04 17.96
CA LEU A 232 -12.60 -13.44 17.37
C LEU A 232 -12.74 -11.92 17.11
N GLY A 233 -13.91 -11.32 17.36
CA GLY A 233 -14.20 -9.94 16.97
C GLY A 233 -14.49 -9.77 15.48
N LEU A 234 -14.82 -10.86 14.78
CA LEU A 234 -15.15 -10.92 13.35
C LEU A 234 -16.67 -11.12 13.10
N GLY A 235 -17.49 -10.84 14.12
CA GLY A 235 -18.94 -10.91 14.01
C GLY A 235 -19.50 -9.87 13.05
N ARG A 236 -20.59 -10.23 12.36
CA ARG A 236 -21.43 -9.29 11.60
C ARG A 236 -22.45 -8.61 12.51
#